data_AF-A0A948TAD0-F1
#
_entry.id   AF-A0A948TAD0-F1
#
_cell.length_a   1.000
_cell.length_b   1.000
_cell.length_c   1.000
_cell.angle_alpha   90.00
_cell.angle_beta   90.00
_cell.angle_gamma   90.00
#
_symmetry.space_group_name_H-M   'P 1'
#
loop_
_entity.id
_entity.type
_entity.pdbx_description
1 polymer ?
#
loop_
_entity_poly.entity_id
_entity_poly.type
_entity_poly.pdbx_seq_one_letter_code
_entity_poly.pdbx_strand_id
1 'polypeptide(L)'
;MTTKRTVKYHVPQQGLYVYSRNVDGRTELIVLNSTDIEQVLPNNHFKTLINESVEGKEISSGKKIDLRENIVVPARKSVIIEC
;
A
#
# COMPACT_ATOMS: atom_id res chain seq x y z
N MET A 1 21.89 11.31 14.86
CA MET A 1 20.95 10.18 14.92
C MET A 1 20.76 9.67 13.51
N THR A 2 20.89 8.36 13.27
CA THR A 2 20.77 7.77 11.93
C THR A 2 19.32 7.40 11.66
N THR A 3 18.68 8.02 10.66
CA THR A 3 17.31 7.67 10.23
C THR A 3 17.26 6.22 9.74
N LYS A 4 16.37 5.41 10.32
CA LYS A 4 16.19 4.01 9.90
C LYS A 4 15.20 3.98 8.74
N ARG A 5 15.65 3.48 7.60
CA ARG A 5 14.83 3.33 6.38
C ARG A 5 14.81 1.87 5.97
N THR A 6 13.62 1.33 5.76
CA THR A 6 13.44 -0.03 5.24
C THR A 6 12.42 -0.03 4.11
N VAL A 7 12.60 -0.97 3.18
CA VAL A 7 11.63 -1.25 2.11
C VAL A 7 11.36 -2.74 2.12
N LYS A 8 10.08 -3.11 2.08
CA LYS A 8 9.62 -4.48 1.83
C LYS A 8 8.82 -4.49 0.53
N TYR A 9 8.86 -5.59 -0.19
CA TYR A 9 8.07 -5.77 -1.41
C TYR A 9 7.36 -7.12 -1.40
N HIS A 10 6.24 -7.17 -2.10
CA HIS A 10 5.43 -8.37 -2.29
C HIS A 10 4.72 -8.30 -3.63
N VAL A 11 4.66 -9.41 -4.36
CA VAL A 11 3.92 -9.53 -5.62
C VAL A 11 2.76 -10.51 -5.38
N PRO A 12 1.58 -10.02 -4.95
CA PRO A 12 0.47 -10.89 -4.55
C PRO A 12 -0.18 -11.62 -5.72
N GLN A 13 -0.22 -11.00 -6.89
CA GLN A 13 -0.83 -11.54 -8.09
C GLN A 13 -0.27 -10.85 -9.33
N GLN A 14 -0.54 -11.42 -10.51
CA GLN A 14 -0.05 -10.89 -11.78
C GLN A 14 -0.46 -9.42 -11.97
N GLY A 15 0.56 -8.59 -12.21
CA GLY A 15 0.41 -7.17 -12.52
C GLY A 15 0.17 -6.26 -11.31
N LEU A 16 0.12 -6.81 -10.09
CA LEU A 16 -0.02 -6.04 -8.86
C LEU A 16 1.28 -6.10 -8.06
N TYR A 17 1.87 -4.94 -7.78
CA TYR A 17 3.12 -4.83 -7.02
C TYR A 17 2.87 -4.02 -5.76
N VAL A 18 3.24 -4.59 -4.61
CA VAL A 18 3.04 -3.97 -3.29
C VAL A 18 4.39 -3.69 -2.66
N TYR A 19 4.59 -2.47 -2.19
CA TYR A 19 5.77 -2.06 -1.45
C TYR A 19 5.34 -1.41 -0.15
N SER A 20 6.10 -1.63 0.93
CA SER A 20 6.04 -0.76 2.09
C SER A 20 7.37 -0.11 2.35
N ARG A 21 7.35 1.21 2.51
CA ARG A 21 8.51 2.02 2.90
C ARG A 21 8.29 2.47 4.33
N ASN A 22 9.21 2.13 5.22
CA ASN A 22 9.19 2.62 6.60
C ASN A 22 10.34 3.61 6.81
N VAL A 23 10.01 4.77 7.38
CA VAL A 23 10.98 5.80 7.78
C VAL A 23 10.65 6.23 9.19
N ASP A 24 11.54 5.89 10.13
CA ASP A 24 11.40 6.23 11.55
C ASP A 24 9.99 5.90 12.12
N GLY A 25 9.45 4.73 11.75
CA GLY A 25 8.16 4.24 12.21
C GLY A 25 6.97 4.59 11.31
N ARG A 26 7.07 5.64 10.48
CA ARG A 26 6.02 6.01 9.51
C ARG A 26 6.05 5.06 8.32
N THR A 27 4.89 4.55 7.92
CA THR A 27 4.81 3.57 6.84
C THR A 27 4.02 4.12 5.66
N GLU A 28 4.62 4.06 4.48
CA GLU A 28 3.95 4.32 3.21
C GLU A 28 3.71 2.97 2.52
N LEU A 29 2.45 2.64 2.28
CA LEU A 29 2.05 1.50 1.44
C LEU A 29 1.88 2.01 0.00
N ILE A 30 2.58 1.38 -0.94
CA ILE A 30 2.54 1.71 -2.36
C ILE A 30 2.06 0.48 -3.11
N VAL A 31 0.95 0.61 -3.84
CA VAL A 31 0.40 -0.46 -4.67
C VAL A 31 0.35 0.00 -6.12
N LEU A 32 0.98 -0.75 -7.02
CA LEU A 32 1.01 -0.47 -8.45
C LEU A 32 0.21 -1.52 -9.20
N ASN A 33 -0.75 -1.08 -10.02
CA ASN A 33 -1.45 -1.94 -10.97
C ASN A 33 -0.89 -1.67 -12.39
N SER A 34 -0.15 -2.64 -12.91
CA SER A 34 0.44 -2.59 -14.25
C SER A 34 -0.46 -3.18 -15.33
N THR A 35 -1.69 -3.53 -15.02
CA THR A 35 -2.66 -4.11 -15.97
C THR A 35 -3.60 -3.04 -16.53
N ASP A 36 -4.29 -3.37 -17.62
CA ASP A 36 -5.31 -2.51 -18.24
C ASP A 36 -6.71 -2.64 -17.59
N ILE A 37 -6.82 -3.38 -16.48
CA ILE A 37 -8.07 -3.57 -15.75
C ILE A 37 -7.91 -3.15 -14.30
N GLU A 38 -9.01 -2.75 -13.67
CA GLU A 38 -9.05 -2.54 -12.22
C GLU A 38 -8.75 -3.86 -11.50
N GLN A 39 -7.98 -3.78 -10.42
CA GLN A 39 -7.66 -4.93 -9.58
C GLN A 39 -8.01 -4.64 -8.13
N VAL A 40 -8.41 -5.68 -7.41
CA VAL A 40 -8.63 -5.64 -5.97
C VAL A 40 -7.43 -6.30 -5.30
N LEU A 41 -6.84 -5.62 -4.32
CA LEU A 41 -5.82 -6.13 -3.42
C LEU A 41 -6.48 -6.61 -2.11
N PRO A 42 -6.53 -7.93 -1.86
CA PRO A 42 -6.98 -8.45 -0.58
C PRO A 42 -6.12 -7.96 0.60
N ASN A 43 -6.75 -7.64 1.74
CA ASN A 43 -6.10 -7.06 2.91
C ASN A 43 -4.94 -7.91 3.50
N ASN A 44 -5.04 -9.23 3.39
CA ASN A 44 -4.07 -10.19 3.89
C ASN A 44 -2.67 -10.02 3.25
N HIS A 45 -2.59 -9.43 2.06
CA HIS A 45 -1.34 -9.21 1.34
C HIS A 45 -0.54 -7.99 1.83
N PHE A 46 -1.17 -7.06 2.55
CA PHE A 46 -0.48 -5.87 3.05
C PHE A 46 -0.55 -5.68 4.57
N LYS A 47 -1.39 -6.44 5.28
CA LYS A 47 -1.56 -6.31 6.74
C LYS A 47 -0.25 -6.38 7.54
N THR A 48 0.66 -7.27 7.15
CA THR A 48 1.99 -7.40 7.80
C THR A 48 3.01 -6.34 7.37
N LEU A 49 2.70 -5.59 6.31
CA LEU A 49 3.55 -4.55 5.74
C LEU A 49 3.29 -3.18 6.38
N ILE A 50 2.13 -2.99 7.01
CA ILE A 50 1.64 -1.72 7.57
C ILE A 50 1.62 -1.67 9.11
N ASN A 51 2.39 -2.52 9.80
CA ASN A 51 2.53 -2.51 11.27
C ASN A 51 1.18 -2.49 12.03
N GLU A 52 0.17 -3.22 11.55
CA GLU A 52 -1.18 -3.28 12.16
C GLU A 52 -1.99 -1.98 12.12
N SER A 53 -1.58 -0.95 11.35
CA SER A 53 -2.40 0.23 11.11
C SER A 53 -3.79 -0.16 10.58
N VAL A 54 -4.84 0.44 11.15
CA VAL A 54 -6.24 0.15 10.81
C VAL A 54 -6.87 1.22 9.90
N GLU A 55 -6.23 2.38 9.79
CA GLU A 55 -6.61 3.45 8.88
C GLU A 55 -5.37 4.01 8.20
N GLY A 56 -5.55 4.61 7.03
CA GLY A 56 -4.51 5.34 6.34
C GLY A 56 -5.09 6.46 5.49
N LYS A 57 -4.22 7.30 4.95
CA LYS A 57 -4.60 8.40 4.06
C LYS A 57 -4.05 8.17 2.66
N GLU A 58 -4.92 8.07 1.66
CA GLU A 58 -4.48 8.08 0.27
C GLU A 58 -3.93 9.47 -0.08
N ILE A 59 -2.68 9.52 -0.56
CA ILE A 59 -1.97 10.79 -0.77
C ILE A 59 -2.56 11.60 -1.92
N SER A 60 -2.98 10.95 -3.01
CA SER A 60 -3.48 11.61 -4.23
C SER A 60 -4.83 12.32 -4.01
N SER A 61 -5.73 11.69 -3.24
CA SER A 61 -7.09 12.19 -3.01
C SER A 61 -7.28 12.83 -1.63
N GLY A 62 -6.38 12.56 -0.68
CA GLY A 62 -6.53 12.92 0.72
C GLY A 62 -7.57 12.09 1.49
N LYS A 63 -8.20 11.11 0.85
CA LYS A 63 -9.27 10.29 1.43
C LYS A 63 -8.71 9.36 2.52
N LYS A 64 -9.45 9.24 3.62
CA LYS A 64 -9.22 8.19 4.62
C LYS A 64 -9.64 6.82 4.08
N ILE A 65 -8.77 5.83 4.23
CA ILE A 65 -8.96 4.45 3.80
C ILE A 65 -9.00 3.57 5.05
N ASP A 66 -10.01 2.69 5.15
CA ASP A 66 -10.03 1.62 6.15
C ASP A 66 -9.12 0.48 5.67
N LEU A 67 -8.02 0.24 6.40
CA LEU A 67 -7.02 -0.78 6.03
C LEU A 67 -7.41 -2.20 6.49
N ARG A 68 -8.58 -2.34 7.13
CA ARG A 68 -9.20 -3.64 7.39
C ARG A 68 -9.92 -4.18 6.16
N GLU A 69 -10.20 -3.33 5.18
CA GLU A 69 -10.88 -3.68 3.93
C GLU A 69 -9.89 -3.92 2.78
N ASN A 70 -10.39 -4.47 1.67
CA ASN A 70 -9.61 -4.62 0.46
C ASN A 70 -9.37 -3.27 -0.22
N ILE A 71 -8.24 -3.13 -0.92
CA ILE A 71 -7.91 -1.91 -1.66
C ILE A 71 -8.23 -2.11 -3.14
N VAL A 72 -9.01 -1.21 -3.72
CA VAL A 72 -9.23 -1.16 -5.17
C VAL A 72 -8.14 -0.31 -5.81
N VAL A 73 -7.48 -0.86 -6.83
CA VAL A 73 -6.38 -0.21 -7.54
C VAL A 73 -6.78 -0.09 -9.02
N PRO A 74 -7.06 1.14 -9.50
CA PRO A 74 -7.50 1.33 -10.88
C PRO A 74 -6.46 0.87 -11.91
N ALA A 75 -6.94 0.53 -13.11
CA ALA A 75 -6.09 0.17 -14.24
C ALA A 75 -4.98 1.20 -14.48
N ARG A 76 -3.74 0.72 -14.70
CA ARG A 76 -2.55 1.55 -14.97
C ARG A 76 -2.30 2.66 -13.94
N LYS A 77 -2.76 2.50 -12.70
CA LYS A 77 -2.56 3.47 -11.63
C LYS A 77 -1.84 2.89 -10.43
N SER A 78 -1.34 3.81 -9.60
CA SER A 78 -0.82 3.54 -8.28
C SER A 78 -1.73 4.11 -7.20
N VAL A 79 -1.84 3.40 -6.09
CA VAL A 79 -2.43 3.90 -4.84
C VAL A 79 -1.30 4.00 -3.81
N ILE A 80 -1.17 5.16 -3.18
CA ILE A 80 -0.15 5.43 -2.15
C ILE A 80 -0.87 5.85 -0.88
N ILE A 81 -0.64 5.11 0.21
CA ILE A 81 -1.33 5.31 1.48
C ILE A 81 -0.29 5.53 2.58
N GLU A 82 -0.39 6.66 3.27
CA GLU A 82 0.35 6.92 4.50
C GLU A 82 -0.42 6.33 5.69
N CYS A 83 0.27 5.50 6.48
CA CYS A 83 -0.26 4.71 7.59
C CYS A 83 0.34 5.14 8.93
#